data_AF-A0A933C5A1-F1
#
_entry.id   AF-A0A933C5A1-F1
#
_cell.length_a   1.000
_cell.length_b   1.000
_cell.length_c   1.000
_cell.angle_alpha   90.00
_cell.angle_beta   90.00
_cell.angle_gamma   90.00
#
_symmetry.space_group_name_H-M   'P 1'
#
loop_
_entity.id
_entity.type
_entity.pdbx_description
1 polymer ?
#
loop_
_entity_poly.entity_id
_entity_poly.type
_entity_poly.pdbx_seq_one_letter_code
_entity_poly.pdbx_strand_id
1 'polypeptide(L)' 'SIVDLGLPEDSLVVLIARGERYIVPSGSSILEGGDILLVLVNSKNLPVIRETLSKQKRE' A
#
# COMPACT_ATOMS: atom_id res chain seq x y z
N SER A 1 -7.88 -5.80 -0.17
CA SER A 1 -6.65 -6.36 -0.78
C SER A 1 -5.83 -5.24 -1.40
N ILE A 2 -4.62 -5.49 -1.90
CA ILE A 2 -3.81 -4.45 -2.56
C ILE A 2 -4.51 -3.87 -3.79
N VAL A 3 -5.20 -4.70 -4.59
CA VAL A 3 -5.97 -4.20 -5.75
C VAL A 3 -7.11 -3.27 -5.32
N ASP A 4 -7.76 -3.54 -4.19
CA ASP A 4 -8.87 -2.72 -3.69
C ASP A 4 -8.41 -1.35 -3.15
N LEU A 5 -7.10 -1.13 -2.99
CA LEU A 5 -6.58 0.19 -2.64
C LEU A 5 -6.84 1.22 -3.73
N GLY A 6 -6.99 0.79 -5.00
CA GLY A 6 -7.16 1.73 -6.13
C GLY A 6 -5.97 2.70 -6.26
N LEU A 7 -4.75 2.19 -6.08
CA LEU A 7 -3.55 3.01 -6.24
C LEU A 7 -3.42 3.53 -7.69
N PRO A 8 -2.81 4.70 -7.91
CA PRO A 8 -2.53 5.20 -9.26
C PRO A 8 -1.69 4.20 -10.07
N GLU A 9 -1.88 4.14 -11.39
CA GLU A 9 -1.21 3.17 -12.29
C GLU A 9 0.33 3.19 -12.17
N ASP A 10 0.92 4.36 -11.95
CA ASP A 10 2.38 4.53 -11.79
C ASP A 10 2.87 4.27 -10.35
N SER A 11 2.20 3.38 -9.62
CA SER A 11 2.52 3.05 -8.23
C SER A 11 2.74 1.56 -8.07
N LEU A 12 3.78 1.19 -7.33
CA LEU A 12 4.10 -0.21 -7.04
C LEU A 12 4.34 -0.41 -5.55
N VAL A 13 3.55 -1.27 -4.92
CA VAL A 13 3.89 -1.80 -3.60
C VAL A 13 5.00 -2.83 -3.78
N VAL A 14 6.18 -2.53 -3.25
CA VAL A 14 7.37 -3.39 -3.37
C VAL A 14 7.41 -4.43 -2.26
N LEU A 15 6.98 -4.03 -1.05
CA LEU A 15 7.14 -4.84 0.14
C LEU A 15 6.08 -4.52 1.18
N ILE A 16 5.65 -5.55 1.91
CA ILE A 16 4.88 -5.43 3.15
C ILE A 16 5.79 -5.87 4.31
N ALA A 17 6.03 -5.00 5.28
CA ALA A 17 6.66 -5.35 6.54
C ALA A 17 5.56 -5.57 7.60
N ARG A 18 5.52 -6.77 8.18
CA ARG A 18 4.54 -7.20 9.18
C ARG A 18 5.26 -7.77 10.39
N GLY A 19 5.42 -6.94 11.43
CA GLY A 19 6.31 -7.25 12.55
C GLY A 19 7.73 -7.52 12.03
N GLU A 20 8.28 -8.68 12.35
CA GLU A 20 9.63 -9.10 11.96
C GLU A 20 9.70 -9.80 10.58
N ARG A 21 8.62 -9.76 9.78
CA ARG A 21 8.54 -10.45 8.49
C ARG A 21 8.43 -9.47 7.34
N TYR A 22 9.04 -9.85 6.22
CA TYR A 22 8.95 -9.15 4.95
C TYR A 22 8.25 -10.03 3.92
N ILE A 23 7.20 -9.50 3.29
CA ILE A 23 6.32 -10.24 2.37
C ILE A 23 6.36 -9.54 1.01
N VAL A 24 6.60 -10.32 -0.05
CA VAL A 24 6.44 -9.86 -1.43
C VAL A 24 4.95 -9.78 -1.74
N PRO A 25 4.42 -8.59 -2.07
CA PRO A 25 3.00 -8.41 -2.31
C PRO A 25 2.55 -9.03 -3.64
N SER A 26 1.29 -9.43 -3.67
CA SER A 26 0.51 -9.74 -4.88
C SER A 26 -0.75 -8.88 -4.89
N GLY A 27 -1.45 -8.77 -6.02
CA GLY A 27 -2.72 -8.03 -6.06
C GLY A 27 -3.73 -8.53 -5.01
N SER A 28 -3.77 -9.84 -4.78
CA SER A 28 -4.62 -10.51 -3.78
C SER A 28 -4.12 -10.42 -2.34
N SER A 29 -2.94 -9.86 -2.08
CA SER A 29 -2.42 -9.75 -0.72
C SER A 29 -3.37 -8.90 0.13
N ILE A 30 -3.74 -9.43 1.29
CA ILE A 30 -4.60 -8.76 2.26
C ILE A 30 -3.73 -8.00 3.24
N LEU A 31 -4.02 -6.70 3.38
CA LEU A 31 -3.38 -5.83 4.36
C LEU A 31 -4.00 -6.04 5.73
N GLU A 32 -3.16 -6.03 6.74
CA GLU A 32 -3.51 -6.18 8.14
C GLU A 32 -3.13 -4.94 8.93
N GLY A 33 -3.79 -4.73 10.07
CA GLY A 33 -3.45 -3.64 10.98
C GLY A 33 -2.00 -3.75 11.45
N GLY A 34 -1.25 -2.65 11.32
CA GLY A 34 0.17 -2.61 11.67
C GLY A 34 1.12 -2.91 10.51
N ASP A 35 0.61 -3.26 9.33
CA ASP A 35 1.44 -3.38 8.12
C ASP A 35 2.09 -2.04 7.75
N ILE A 36 3.36 -2.11 7.36
CA ILE A 36 4.11 -1.00 6.78
C ILE A 36 4.41 -1.33 5.32
N LEU A 37 4.01 -0.44 4.41
CA LEU A 37 4.18 -0.63 2.98
C LEU A 37 5.36 0.18 2.46
N LEU A 38 6.25 -0.48 1.72
CA LEU A 38 7.22 0.21 0.86
C LEU A 38 6.58 0.39 -0.52
N VAL A 39 6.40 1.64 -0.93
CA VAL A 39 5.75 1.98 -2.20
C VAL A 39 6.68 2.82 -3.05
N LEU A 40 6.88 2.39 -4.30
CA LEU A 40 7.49 3.21 -5.34
C LEU A 40 6.39 3.98 -6.05
N VAL A 41 6.57 5.29 -6.20
CA VAL A 41 5.59 6.18 -6.82
C VAL A 41 6.29 7.40 -7.42
N ASN A 42 5.73 7.95 -8.48
CA ASN A 42 6.11 9.27 -8.98
C ASN A 42 5.77 10.37 -7.95
N SER A 43 6.66 11.33 -7.74
CA SER A 43 6.44 12.46 -6.81
C SER A 43 5.10 13.20 -7.01
N LYS A 44 4.58 13.24 -8.25
CA LYS A 44 3.28 13.84 -8.58
C LYS A 44 2.09 13.13 -7.90
N ASN A 45 2.20 11.82 -7.66
CA ASN A 45 1.13 10.98 -7.12
C ASN A 45 1.25 10.75 -5.60
N LEU A 46 2.31 11.24 -4.97
CA LEU A 46 2.51 11.12 -3.52
C LEU A 46 1.31 11.63 -2.68
N PRO A 47 0.67 12.78 -3.01
CA PRO A 47 -0.50 13.25 -2.28
C PRO A 47 -1.68 12.28 -2.36
N VAL A 48 -1.92 11.72 -3.55
CA VAL A 48 -3.02 10.78 -3.80
C VAL A 48 -2.84 9.50 -3.00
N ILE A 49 -1.62 8.93 -3.00
CA ILE A 49 -1.34 7.72 -2.21
C ILE A 49 -1.56 7.96 -0.71
N ARG A 50 -1.10 9.11 -0.19
CA ARG A 50 -1.32 9.46 1.23
C ARG A 50 -2.80 9.54 1.55
N GLU A 51 -3.59 10.14 0.67
CA GLU A 51 -5.04 10.24 0.85
C GLU A 51 -5.70 8.86 0.83
N THR A 52 -5.43 8.04 -0.19
CA THR A 52 -5.96 6.68 -0.34
C THR A 52 -5.69 5.81 0.89
N LEU A 53 -4.45 5.80 1.41
CA LEU A 53 -4.08 5.00 2.58
C LEU A 53 -4.65 5.56 3.89
N SER A 54 -4.90 6.87 3.98
CA SER A 54 -5.51 7.47 5.18
C SER A 54 -7.01 7.19 5.29
N LYS A 55 -7.71 7.06 4.16
CA LYS A 55 -9.15 6.76 4.11
C LYS A 55 -9.46 5.36 4.65
N GLN A 56 -8.61 4.37 4.37
CA GLN A 56 -8.80 3.00 4.84
C GLN A 56 -8.64 2.82 6.36
N LYS A 57 -8.08 3.79 7.09
CA LYS A 57 -7.92 3.69 8.54
C LYS A 57 -9.23 3.98 9.31
N ARG A 58 -10.30 4.38 8.61
CA ARG A 58 -11.58 4.82 9.21
C ARG A 58 -12.71 3.78 9.12
N GLU A 59 -12.46 2.63 8.50
CA GLU A 59 -13.33 1.46 8.51
C GLU A 59 -12.71 0.36 9.38
#